data_AF-A0AAD7HYN7-F1
#
_entry.id   AF-A0AAD7HYN7-F1
#
_cell.length_a   1.000
_cell.length_b   1.000
_cell.length_c   1.000
_cell.angle_alpha   90.00
_cell.angle_beta   90.00
_cell.angle_gamma   90.00
#
_symmetry.space_group_name_H-M   'P 1'
#
loop_
_entity.id
_entity.type
_entity.pdbx_description
1 polymer ?
#
loop_
_entity_poly.entity_id
_entity_poly.type
_entity_poly.pdbx_seq_one_letter_code
_entity_poly.pdbx_strand_id
1 'polypeptide(L)'
;MAWAFHISNPPVDFRSQYFEFRLHFRPESEGNPSTSFYFICAEVRPVLGSPFAQCMKPAKPYLEQIAVEEKAAGTKDFLGMFTCLCRSFDPLTMAWISTSEIYGRGIPSHRPSDKPWYWFPGYCIDLGLAFRVVGPSGTSSWKPGLMGKEKGKWVWKERSIQELALHGISLSRT
;
A
#
# COMPACT_ATOMS: atom_id res chain seq x y z
N MET A 1 0.48 3.69 -2.83
CA MET A 1 1.20 2.40 -3.01
C MET A 1 0.88 1.73 -4.34
N ALA A 2 -0.38 1.78 -4.79
CA ALA A 2 -0.85 1.21 -6.06
C ALA A 2 -0.02 1.55 -7.33
N TRP A 3 0.69 2.67 -7.31
CA TRP A 3 1.50 3.18 -8.41
C TRP A 3 2.83 2.48 -8.63
N ALA A 4 3.43 1.94 -7.57
CA ALA A 4 4.73 1.27 -7.60
C ALA A 4 4.67 0.04 -8.52
N PHE A 5 3.47 -0.48 -8.70
CA PHE A 5 3.14 -1.70 -9.41
C PHE A 5 2.98 -1.54 -10.92
N HIS A 6 2.54 -0.36 -11.38
CA HIS A 6 2.30 -0.12 -12.81
C HIS A 6 3.60 0.17 -13.59
N ILE A 7 4.64 0.58 -12.87
CA ILE A 7 5.97 0.91 -13.39
C ILE A 7 6.96 -0.25 -13.24
N SER A 8 6.53 -1.42 -12.76
CA SER A 8 7.39 -2.60 -12.73
C SER A 8 7.87 -2.94 -14.14
N ASN A 9 9.07 -3.49 -14.27
CA ASN A 9 9.57 -3.99 -15.54
C ASN A 9 9.87 -5.49 -15.41
N PRO A 10 9.11 -6.40 -16.07
CA PRO A 10 7.96 -6.11 -16.95
C PRO A 10 6.74 -5.55 -16.20
N PRO A 11 5.78 -4.90 -16.91
CA PRO A 11 4.52 -4.46 -16.31
C PRO A 11 3.78 -5.63 -15.66
N VAL A 12 3.18 -5.41 -14.49
CA VAL A 12 2.40 -6.46 -13.82
C VAL A 12 1.03 -6.62 -14.46
N ASP A 13 0.66 -7.87 -14.74
CA ASP A 13 -0.70 -8.25 -15.10
C ASP A 13 -1.52 -8.54 -13.84
N PHE A 14 -2.28 -7.53 -13.38
CA PHE A 14 -3.12 -7.64 -12.19
C PHE A 14 -4.22 -8.73 -12.26
N ARG A 15 -4.45 -9.35 -13.43
CA ARG A 15 -5.39 -10.47 -13.57
C ARG A 15 -4.75 -11.81 -13.24
N SER A 16 -3.44 -11.95 -13.45
CA SER A 16 -2.72 -13.22 -13.31
C SER A 16 -1.59 -13.18 -12.28
N GLN A 17 -1.29 -11.99 -11.74
CA GLN A 17 -0.20 -11.76 -10.80
C GLN A 17 -0.65 -10.95 -9.59
N TYR A 18 0.04 -11.14 -8.47
CA TYR A 18 -0.13 -10.36 -7.25
C TYR A 18 1.23 -9.94 -6.68
N PHE A 19 1.22 -8.97 -5.79
CA PHE A 19 2.41 -8.54 -5.06
C PHE A 19 2.42 -9.15 -3.67
N GLU A 20 3.52 -9.80 -3.33
CA GLU A 20 3.77 -10.28 -1.98
C GLU A 20 4.76 -9.32 -1.31
N PHE A 21 4.31 -8.66 -0.25
CA PHE A 21 5.16 -7.85 0.62
C PHE A 21 5.44 -8.66 1.89
N ARG A 22 6.71 -8.96 2.14
CA ARG A 22 7.12 -9.60 3.39
C ARG A 22 7.67 -8.54 4.33
N LEU A 23 6.99 -8.37 5.46
CA LEU A 23 7.35 -7.46 6.53
C LEU A 23 7.67 -8.27 7.78
N HIS A 24 8.63 -7.82 8.57
CA HIS A 24 8.90 -8.38 9.89
C HIS A 24 8.59 -7.34 10.95
N PHE A 25 7.83 -7.74 11.96
CA PHE A 25 7.59 -6.92 13.14
C PHE A 25 8.89 -6.69 13.95
N ARG A 26 9.15 -5.44 14.36
CA ARG A 26 10.26 -5.08 15.26
C ARG A 26 9.70 -4.87 16.66
N PRO A 27 9.85 -5.82 17.60
CA PRO A 27 9.38 -5.64 18.97
C PRO A 27 10.11 -4.48 19.68
N GLU A 28 11.32 -4.13 19.25
CA GLU A 28 12.11 -3.01 19.76
C GLU A 28 11.62 -1.64 19.23
N SER A 29 10.51 -1.56 18.49
CA SER A 29 9.98 -0.29 17.98
C SER A 29 9.44 0.64 19.07
N GLU A 30 9.34 0.15 20.32
CA GLU A 30 8.80 0.89 21.48
C GLU A 30 7.40 1.46 21.19
N GLY A 31 6.63 0.80 20.33
CA GLY A 31 5.28 1.24 19.93
C GLY A 31 5.24 2.30 18.83
N ASN A 32 6.34 2.56 18.10
CA ASN A 32 6.30 3.41 16.91
C ASN A 32 5.70 2.66 15.70
N PRO A 33 4.46 2.96 15.28
CA PRO A 33 3.83 2.25 14.17
C PRO A 33 4.59 2.38 12.84
N SER A 34 5.37 3.45 12.63
CA SER A 34 6.15 3.62 11.40
C SER A 34 7.39 2.74 11.34
N THR A 35 7.97 2.34 12.49
CA THR A 35 9.15 1.46 12.55
C THR A 35 8.87 0.10 13.17
N SER A 36 7.61 -0.16 13.56
CA SER A 36 7.12 -1.45 14.03
C SER A 36 7.29 -2.56 13.01
N PHE A 37 7.51 -2.23 11.74
CA PHE A 37 7.81 -3.21 10.72
C PHE A 37 9.03 -2.80 9.93
N TYR A 38 9.80 -3.77 9.45
CA TYR A 38 10.72 -3.54 8.37
C TYR A 38 10.37 -4.36 7.15
N PHE A 39 10.58 -3.70 6.02
CA PHE A 39 10.41 -4.30 4.72
C PHE A 39 11.55 -5.29 4.46
N ILE A 40 11.20 -6.57 4.26
CA ILE A 40 12.15 -7.62 3.93
C ILE A 40 12.33 -7.66 2.41
N CYS A 41 11.22 -7.81 1.68
CA CYS A 41 11.21 -7.86 0.23
C CYS A 41 9.79 -7.68 -0.33
N ALA A 42 9.73 -7.37 -1.62
CA ALA A 42 8.52 -7.41 -2.42
C ALA A 42 8.76 -8.26 -3.66
N GLU A 43 7.81 -9.13 -3.96
CA GLU A 43 7.89 -10.04 -5.10
C GLU A 43 6.60 -9.97 -5.90
N VAL A 44 6.72 -10.12 -7.23
CA VAL A 44 5.57 -10.37 -8.09
C VAL A 44 5.41 -11.88 -8.20
N ARG A 45 4.24 -12.38 -7.82
CA ARG A 45 3.94 -13.81 -7.76
C ARG A 45 2.77 -14.13 -8.71
N PRO A 46 2.79 -15.26 -9.42
CA PRO A 46 1.62 -15.70 -10.19
C PRO A 46 0.48 -16.07 -9.23
N VAL A 47 -0.74 -15.71 -9.58
CA VAL A 47 -1.94 -16.12 -8.85
C VAL A 47 -2.09 -17.64 -8.93
N LEU A 48 -1.96 -18.22 -10.13
CA LEU A 48 -2.15 -19.66 -10.36
C LEU A 48 -1.23 -20.51 -9.47
N GLY A 49 -1.81 -21.46 -8.74
CA GLY A 49 -1.08 -22.40 -7.88
C GLY A 49 -0.65 -21.85 -6.52
N SER A 50 -0.93 -20.57 -6.21
CA SER A 50 -0.64 -19.99 -4.90
C SER A 50 -1.80 -20.21 -3.90
N PRO A 51 -1.54 -20.21 -2.58
CA PRO A 51 -2.60 -20.11 -1.57
C PRO A 51 -3.46 -18.83 -1.75
N PHE A 52 -2.85 -17.77 -2.28
CA PHE A 52 -3.54 -16.53 -2.62
C PHE A 52 -4.63 -16.75 -3.68
N ALA A 53 -4.44 -17.64 -4.67
CA ALA A 53 -5.52 -17.97 -5.62
C ALA A 53 -6.76 -18.54 -4.94
N GLN A 54 -6.60 -19.35 -3.90
CA GLN A 54 -7.74 -19.90 -3.14
C GLN A 54 -8.46 -18.80 -2.37
N CYS A 55 -7.71 -17.89 -1.76
CA CYS A 55 -8.24 -16.70 -1.09
C CYS A 55 -8.97 -15.74 -2.04
N MET A 56 -8.52 -15.63 -3.29
CA MET A 56 -9.12 -14.74 -4.29
C MET A 56 -10.36 -15.31 -4.98
N LYS A 57 -10.53 -16.63 -4.97
CA LYS A 57 -11.64 -17.30 -5.68
C LYS A 57 -13.02 -16.74 -5.33
N PRO A 58 -13.36 -16.46 -4.05
CA PRO A 58 -14.65 -15.86 -3.69
C PRO A 58 -14.76 -14.38 -4.09
N ALA A 59 -13.65 -13.64 -4.09
CA ALA A 59 -13.64 -12.22 -4.43
C ALA A 59 -13.68 -11.96 -5.94
N LYS A 60 -13.24 -12.92 -6.76
CA LYS A 60 -13.09 -12.75 -8.21
C LYS A 60 -14.35 -12.22 -8.92
N PRO A 61 -15.57 -12.75 -8.70
CA PRO A 61 -16.76 -12.24 -9.39
C PRO A 61 -17.04 -10.77 -9.08
N TYR A 62 -16.82 -10.37 -7.81
CA TYR A 62 -17.00 -8.99 -7.38
C TYR A 62 -15.98 -8.05 -8.01
N LEU A 63 -14.71 -8.45 -8.11
CA LEU A 63 -13.67 -7.66 -8.77
C LEU A 63 -13.91 -7.53 -10.28
N GLU A 64 -14.41 -8.59 -10.92
CA GLU A 64 -14.79 -8.55 -12.33
C GLU A 64 -15.96 -7.60 -12.57
N GLN A 65 -16.95 -7.59 -11.66
CA GLN A 65 -18.07 -6.65 -11.72
C GLN A 65 -17.61 -5.19 -11.63
N ILE A 66 -16.75 -4.83 -10.66
CA ILE A 66 -16.20 -3.47 -10.54
C ILE A 66 -15.49 -3.05 -11.83
N ALA A 67 -14.68 -3.93 -12.40
CA ALA A 67 -13.96 -3.61 -13.64
C ALA A 67 -14.91 -3.36 -14.83
N VAL A 68 -16.05 -4.05 -14.89
CA VAL A 68 -17.11 -3.81 -15.89
C VAL A 68 -17.78 -2.46 -15.64
N GLU A 69 -18.15 -2.17 -14.39
CA GLU A 69 -18.80 -0.92 -13.98
C GLU A 69 -17.93 0.30 -14.27
N GLU A 70 -16.64 0.28 -13.87
CA GLU A 70 -15.69 1.36 -14.15
C GLU A 70 -15.48 1.58 -15.66
N LYS A 71 -15.44 0.50 -16.44
CA LYS A 71 -15.35 0.59 -17.90
C LYS A 71 -16.62 1.19 -18.51
N ALA A 72 -17.79 0.80 -18.00
CA ALA A 72 -19.08 1.32 -18.47
C ALA A 72 -19.28 2.80 -18.10
N ALA A 73 -18.78 3.22 -16.94
CA ALA A 73 -18.75 4.62 -16.51
C ALA A 73 -17.82 5.51 -17.35
N GLY A 74 -17.01 4.90 -18.23
CA GLY A 74 -16.07 5.63 -19.07
C GLY A 74 -14.89 6.20 -18.28
N THR A 75 -14.58 5.64 -17.11
CA THR A 75 -13.44 6.06 -16.28
C THR A 75 -12.13 5.69 -16.99
N LYS A 76 -11.64 6.59 -17.85
CA LYS A 76 -10.39 6.38 -18.63
C LYS A 76 -9.15 6.16 -17.78
N ASP A 77 -9.21 6.50 -16.50
CA ASP A 77 -8.12 6.36 -15.55
C ASP A 77 -8.16 5.07 -14.73
N PHE A 78 -9.20 4.24 -14.80
CA PHE A 78 -9.23 2.99 -14.02
C PHE A 78 -8.22 1.98 -14.59
N LEU A 79 -7.31 1.51 -13.75
CA LEU A 79 -6.23 0.59 -14.14
C LEU A 79 -6.46 -0.84 -13.66
N GLY A 80 -7.28 -1.04 -12.63
CA GLY A 80 -7.57 -2.36 -12.07
C GLY A 80 -7.74 -2.33 -10.56
N MET A 81 -7.76 -3.53 -9.96
CA MET A 81 -7.87 -3.71 -8.52
C MET A 81 -6.52 -4.19 -7.96
N PHE A 82 -6.04 -3.52 -6.92
CA PHE A 82 -4.92 -3.98 -6.10
C PHE A 82 -5.46 -4.78 -4.92
N THR A 83 -5.12 -6.06 -4.84
CA THR A 83 -5.46 -6.88 -3.68
C THR A 83 -4.23 -7.18 -2.83
N CYS A 84 -4.34 -6.91 -1.54
CA CYS A 84 -3.36 -7.15 -0.52
C CYS A 84 -3.85 -8.28 0.40
N LEU A 85 -3.04 -9.33 0.56
CA LEU A 85 -3.22 -10.33 1.61
C LEU A 85 -2.29 -10.00 2.77
N CYS A 86 -2.88 -9.68 3.91
CA CYS A 86 -2.15 -9.53 5.15
C CYS A 86 -2.25 -10.84 5.93
N ARG A 87 -1.10 -11.47 6.20
CA ARG A 87 -1.02 -12.71 6.97
C ARG A 87 -0.03 -12.53 8.11
N SER A 88 -0.43 -12.93 9.31
CA SER A 88 0.48 -13.11 10.44
C SER A 88 1.17 -14.48 10.35
N PHE A 89 2.46 -14.55 10.71
CA PHE A 89 3.24 -15.80 10.73
C PHE A 89 2.97 -16.68 11.96
N ASP A 90 2.14 -16.21 12.91
CA ASP A 90 1.70 -17.04 14.03
C ASP A 90 0.78 -18.18 13.52
N PRO A 91 1.07 -19.46 13.88
CA PRO A 91 0.32 -20.63 13.42
C PRO A 91 -1.18 -20.62 13.74
N LEU A 92 -1.65 -19.76 14.65
CA LEU A 92 -3.07 -19.62 15.01
C LEU A 92 -3.81 -18.49 14.27
N THR A 93 -3.16 -17.72 13.39
CA THR A 93 -3.65 -16.37 13.09
C THR A 93 -4.28 -16.12 11.72
N MET A 94 -5.31 -15.26 11.81
CA MET A 94 -6.06 -14.60 10.74
C MET A 94 -5.17 -14.17 9.57
N ALA A 95 -5.69 -14.42 8.38
CA ALA A 95 -5.36 -13.62 7.21
C ALA A 95 -6.56 -12.73 6.88
N TRP A 96 -6.32 -11.48 6.50
CA TRP A 96 -7.35 -10.63 5.92
C TRP A 96 -6.92 -10.15 4.55
N ILE A 97 -7.92 -9.92 3.71
CA ILE A 97 -7.73 -9.43 2.36
C ILE A 97 -8.29 -8.02 2.31
N SER A 98 -7.49 -7.09 1.79
CA SER A 98 -7.95 -5.75 1.45
C SER A 98 -7.78 -5.55 -0.05
N THR A 99 -8.78 -5.00 -0.69
CA THR A 99 -8.74 -4.68 -2.12
C THR A 99 -9.01 -3.19 -2.31
N SER A 100 -8.26 -2.56 -3.20
CA SER A 100 -8.40 -1.14 -3.52
C SER A 100 -8.34 -0.92 -5.02
N GLU A 101 -9.15 -0.02 -5.52
CA GLU A 101 -9.12 0.42 -6.92
C GLU A 101 -7.82 1.17 -7.22
N ILE A 102 -7.27 0.95 -8.39
CA ILE A 102 -6.10 1.66 -8.90
C ILE A 102 -6.56 2.58 -10.03
N TYR A 103 -6.20 3.85 -9.91
CA TYR A 103 -6.43 4.85 -10.95
C TYR A 103 -5.10 5.46 -11.42
N GLY A 104 -4.99 5.79 -12.70
CA GLY A 104 -3.82 6.43 -13.32
C GLY A 104 -3.47 7.77 -12.69
N ARG A 105 -4.48 8.57 -12.29
CA ARG A 105 -4.30 9.81 -11.52
C ARG A 105 -3.62 9.61 -10.15
N GLY A 106 -3.62 8.39 -9.63
CA GLY A 106 -2.94 8.02 -8.38
C GLY A 106 -1.48 7.61 -8.57
N ILE A 107 -0.98 7.65 -9.81
CA ILE A 107 0.39 7.29 -10.16
C ILE A 107 1.26 8.54 -10.18
N PRO A 108 2.28 8.65 -9.32
CA PRO A 108 3.26 9.72 -9.40
C PRO A 108 3.94 9.73 -10.77
N SER A 109 4.17 10.91 -11.31
CA SER A 109 4.75 11.10 -12.65
C SER A 109 6.23 10.68 -12.75
N HIS A 110 6.89 10.35 -11.63
CA HIS A 110 8.33 10.09 -11.62
C HIS A 110 8.72 8.95 -10.67
N ARG A 111 9.45 7.95 -11.20
CA ARG A 111 10.25 6.99 -10.42
C ARG A 111 11.72 7.15 -10.82
N PRO A 112 12.66 7.25 -9.86
CA PRO A 112 14.07 7.13 -10.16
C PRO A 112 14.36 5.81 -10.88
N SER A 113 15.06 5.86 -12.02
CA SER A 113 15.36 4.67 -12.84
C SER A 113 16.34 3.70 -12.16
N ASP A 114 17.09 4.18 -11.17
CA ASP A 114 18.10 3.42 -10.40
C ASP A 114 17.52 2.66 -9.19
N LYS A 115 16.22 2.82 -8.89
CA LYS A 115 15.58 2.20 -7.73
C LYS A 115 14.60 1.11 -8.14
N PRO A 116 14.52 -0.01 -7.38
CA PRO A 116 13.48 -1.00 -7.62
C PRO A 116 12.10 -0.37 -7.40
N TRP A 117 11.09 -0.94 -8.06
CA TRP A 117 9.74 -0.39 -8.04
C TRP A 117 9.15 -0.27 -6.62
N TYR A 118 9.54 -1.15 -5.69
CA TYR A 118 9.12 -1.16 -4.28
C TYR A 118 9.99 -0.29 -3.36
N TRP A 119 10.99 0.43 -3.88
CA TRP A 119 11.88 1.26 -3.05
C TRP A 119 11.13 2.33 -2.27
N PHE A 120 10.16 2.99 -2.89
CA PHE A 120 9.47 4.11 -2.26
C PHE A 120 8.67 3.72 -1.01
N PRO A 121 7.92 2.61 -0.97
CA PRO A 121 7.36 2.10 0.29
C PRO A 121 8.40 1.97 1.40
N GLY A 122 9.58 1.41 1.12
CA GLY A 122 10.68 1.32 2.08
C GLY A 122 11.19 2.69 2.54
N TYR A 123 11.43 3.59 1.58
CA TYR A 123 11.83 4.98 1.84
C TYR A 123 10.83 5.73 2.75
N CYS A 124 9.53 5.58 2.50
CA CYS A 124 8.49 6.18 3.34
C CYS A 124 8.51 5.65 4.77
N ILE A 125 8.71 4.34 4.95
CA ILE A 125 8.85 3.70 6.27
C ILE A 125 10.08 4.27 6.99
N ASP A 126 11.22 4.37 6.30
CA ASP A 126 12.46 4.88 6.87
C ASP A 126 12.36 6.35 7.30
N LEU A 127 11.57 7.16 6.57
CA LEU A 127 11.26 8.54 6.95
C LEU A 127 10.21 8.67 8.08
N GLY A 128 9.65 7.56 8.54
CA GLY A 128 8.65 7.56 9.60
C GLY A 128 7.25 7.94 9.13
N LEU A 129 6.94 7.81 7.84
CA LEU A 129 5.60 8.08 7.32
C LEU A 129 4.58 7.11 7.94
N ALA A 130 3.55 7.67 8.57
CA ALA A 130 2.42 6.94 9.11
C ALA A 130 1.12 7.67 8.82
N PHE A 131 0.06 6.90 8.55
CA PHE A 131 -1.29 7.42 8.39
C PHE A 131 -2.08 7.18 9.66
N ARG A 132 -2.91 8.16 10.05
CA ARG A 132 -3.79 8.07 11.21
C ARG A 132 -5.20 8.50 10.83
N VAL A 133 -6.20 7.80 11.35
CA VAL A 133 -7.59 8.25 11.28
C VAL A 133 -7.76 9.41 12.25
N VAL A 134 -8.14 10.58 11.73
CA VAL A 134 -8.34 11.82 12.49
C VAL A 134 -9.78 12.28 12.31
N GLY A 135 -10.41 12.72 13.41
CA GLY A 135 -11.79 13.20 13.45
C GLY A 135 -12.74 12.28 14.21
N PRO A 136 -13.96 12.74 14.50
CA PRO A 136 -14.97 11.94 15.18
C PRO A 136 -15.53 10.84 14.27
N SER A 137 -16.20 9.85 14.87
CA SER A 137 -16.85 8.76 14.14
C SER A 137 -17.83 9.33 13.09
N GLY A 138 -17.76 8.83 11.85
CA GLY A 138 -18.61 9.25 10.73
C GLY A 138 -18.07 10.40 9.87
N THR A 139 -17.13 11.21 10.37
CA THR A 139 -16.41 12.22 9.56
C THR A 139 -14.90 12.05 9.61
N SER A 140 -14.45 10.94 10.17
CA SER A 140 -13.04 10.61 10.29
C SER A 140 -12.40 10.40 8.92
N SER A 141 -11.19 10.91 8.75
CA SER A 141 -10.41 10.74 7.53
C SER A 141 -8.99 10.28 7.85
N TRP A 142 -8.40 9.52 6.93
CA TRP A 142 -6.99 9.16 7.03
C TRP A 142 -6.14 10.38 6.69
N LYS A 143 -5.27 10.78 7.62
CA LYS A 143 -4.31 11.87 7.45
C LYS A 143 -2.89 11.31 7.45
N PRO A 144 -2.02 11.77 6.53
CA PRO A 144 -0.62 11.41 6.58
C PRO A 144 0.12 12.27 7.61
N GLY A 145 1.21 11.73 8.15
CA GLY A 145 2.08 12.44 9.05
C GLY A 145 3.40 11.71 9.24
N LEU A 146 4.34 12.37 9.91
CA LEU A 146 5.65 11.81 10.20
C LEU A 146 5.77 11.52 11.69
N MET A 147 6.33 10.35 12.00
CA MET A 147 6.72 9.97 13.35
C MET A 147 8.08 10.60 13.70
N GLY A 148 8.17 11.22 14.87
CA GLY A 148 9.43 11.73 15.43
C GLY A 148 9.54 11.45 16.92
N LYS A 149 10.76 11.46 17.48
CA LYS A 149 10.95 11.39 18.94
C LYS A 149 10.90 12.78 19.56
N GLU A 150 10.01 12.98 20.53
CA GLU A 150 9.94 14.16 21.38
C GLU A 150 10.01 13.75 22.84
N LYS A 151 10.98 14.29 23.59
CA LYS A 151 11.17 13.96 25.02
C LYS A 151 11.21 12.44 25.29
N GLY A 152 11.88 11.70 24.39
CA GLY A 152 12.02 10.24 24.46
C GLY A 152 10.79 9.44 24.01
N LYS A 153 9.69 10.08 23.61
CA LYS A 153 8.46 9.40 23.15
C LYS A 153 8.24 9.59 21.66
N TRP A 154 7.69 8.59 21.00
CA TRP A 154 7.28 8.70 19.62
C TRP A 154 6.00 9.53 19.50
N VAL A 155 6.04 10.56 18.65
CA VAL A 155 4.94 11.49 18.40
C VAL A 155 4.67 11.50 16.90
N TRP A 156 3.43 11.21 16.54
CA TRP A 156 2.93 11.42 15.19
C TRP A 156 2.56 12.89 15.01
N LYS A 157 3.07 13.52 13.97
CA LYS A 157 2.65 14.87 13.57
C LYS A 157 2.05 14.83 12.18
N GLU A 158 0.81 15.30 12.06
CA GLU A 158 0.16 15.49 10.77
C GLU A 158 1.04 16.34 9.84
N ARG A 159 1.05 15.97 8.56
CA ARG A 159 1.72 16.71 7.49
C ARG A 159 0.80 16.81 6.30
N SER A 160 0.76 17.97 5.69
CA SER A 160 0.16 18.17 4.38
C SER A 160 0.97 17.45 3.30
N ILE A 161 0.33 17.21 2.14
CA ILE A 161 0.99 16.64 0.97
C ILE A 161 2.15 17.53 0.52
N GLN A 162 2.00 18.85 0.63
CA GLN A 162 3.03 19.83 0.28
C GLN A 162 4.24 19.72 1.20
N GLU A 163 4.03 19.58 2.51
CA GLU A 163 5.13 19.39 3.46
C GLU A 163 5.85 18.06 3.23
N LEU A 164 5.11 16.99 2.93
CA LEU A 164 5.69 15.68 2.60
C LEU A 164 6.52 15.71 1.32
N ALA A 165 6.12 16.51 0.33
CA ALA A 165 6.88 16.69 -0.90
C ALA A 165 8.26 17.31 -0.64
N LEU A 166 8.41 18.16 0.38
CA LEU A 166 9.72 18.71 0.80
C LEU A 166 10.66 17.61 1.34
N HIS A 167 10.10 16.50 1.81
CA HIS A 167 10.82 15.31 2.24
C HIS A 167 10.95 14.27 1.12
N GLY A 168 10.67 14.62 -0.14
CA GLY A 168 10.72 13.68 -1.27
C GLY A 168 9.57 12.66 -1.29
N ILE A 169 8.56 12.81 -0.42
CA ILE A 169 7.39 11.93 -0.36
C ILE A 169 6.28 12.52 -1.23
N SER A 170 6.05 11.93 -2.41
CA SER A 170 4.95 12.31 -3.29
C SER A 170 3.73 11.40 -3.08
N LEU A 171 2.64 11.96 -2.55
CA LEU A 171 1.36 11.28 -2.39
C LEU A 171 0.32 11.90 -3.32
N SER A 172 -0.44 11.07 -4.04
CA SER A 172 -1.71 11.49 -4.64
C SER A 172 -2.73 11.76 -3.53
N ARG A 173 -3.63 12.73 -3.71
CA ARG A 173 -4.64 13.17 -2.71
C ARG A 173 -5.21 12.02 -1.86
N THR A 174 -5.23 12.19 -0.54
CA THR A 174 -5.90 11.32 0.45
C THR A 174 -7.38 11.59 0.52
#